data_AF-A0A2S9FPA5-F1
#
_entry.id   AF-A0A2S9FPA5-F1
#
_cell.length_a   1.000
_cell.length_b   1.000
_cell.length_c   1.000
_cell.angle_alpha   90.00
_cell.angle_beta   90.00
_cell.angle_gamma   90.00
#
_symmetry.space_group_name_H-M   'P 1'
#
loop_
_entity.id
_entity.type
_entity.pdbx_description
1 polymer ?
#
loop_
_entity_poly.entity_id
_entity_poly.type
_entity_poly.pdbx_seq_one_letter_code
_entity_poly.pdbx_strand_id
1 'polypeptide(L)'
;ETLIDPETHLVFDGIMGGSLVRAQYTYCQGVVLGVETELAARTEDTRHAERVHRLVAAVAEQMAPDGIIKGAGGGDGGLFHGILARYLALVVTTLPGDSEADVTARDTASTLVLLS
;
A
#
# COMPACT_ATOMS: atom_id res chain seq x y z
N GLU A 1 4.20 -12.60 -6.11
CA GLU A 1 5.56 -12.33 -6.62
C GLU A 1 5.53 -11.72 -8.03
N THR A 2 4.75 -12.25 -8.96
CA THR A 2 4.73 -11.82 -10.38
C THR A 2 4.49 -10.33 -10.65
N LEU A 3 3.67 -9.66 -9.83
CA LEU A 3 3.33 -8.23 -10.02
C LEU A 3 4.08 -7.30 -9.07
N ILE A 4 5.05 -7.78 -8.31
CA ILE A 4 5.83 -6.93 -7.41
C ILE A 4 7.07 -6.47 -8.15
N ASP A 5 7.28 -5.16 -8.20
CA ASP A 5 8.51 -4.58 -8.73
C ASP A 5 9.68 -4.88 -7.78
N PRO A 6 10.74 -5.58 -8.22
CA PRO A 6 11.87 -5.88 -7.35
C PRO A 6 12.65 -4.63 -6.93
N GLU A 7 12.56 -3.52 -7.67
CA GLU A 7 13.30 -2.28 -7.38
C GLU A 7 12.57 -1.39 -6.37
N THR A 8 11.28 -1.15 -6.59
CA THR A 8 10.48 -0.23 -5.77
C THR A 8 9.64 -0.93 -4.71
N HIS A 9 9.46 -2.25 -4.83
CA HIS A 9 8.53 -3.06 -4.05
C HIS A 9 7.05 -2.67 -4.19
N LEU A 10 6.71 -1.80 -5.14
CA LEU A 10 5.35 -1.48 -5.51
C LEU A 10 4.73 -2.57 -6.38
N VAL A 11 3.41 -2.56 -6.45
CA VAL A 11 2.60 -3.47 -7.25
C VAL A 11 2.35 -2.87 -8.63
N PHE A 12 2.68 -3.62 -9.67
CA PHE A 12 2.35 -3.33 -11.06
C PHE A 12 0.85 -3.49 -11.32
N ASP A 13 0.36 -2.72 -12.29
CA ASP A 13 -1.06 -2.68 -12.68
C ASP A 13 -1.60 -4.04 -13.13
N GLY A 14 -0.80 -4.81 -13.89
CA GLY A 14 -1.21 -6.16 -14.28
C GLY A 14 -0.41 -6.78 -15.41
N ILE A 15 -1.00 -7.80 -16.04
CA ILE A 15 -0.47 -8.49 -17.22
C ILE A 15 -1.53 -8.39 -18.33
N MET A 16 -1.12 -7.93 -19.52
CA MET A 16 -1.97 -7.81 -20.69
C MET A 16 -1.35 -8.59 -21.85
N GLY A 17 -2.10 -9.56 -22.40
CA GLY A 17 -1.61 -10.39 -23.52
C GLY A 17 -0.31 -11.16 -23.21
N GLY A 18 -0.10 -11.53 -21.94
CA GLY A 18 1.13 -12.20 -21.49
C GLY A 18 2.30 -11.26 -21.19
N SER A 19 2.16 -9.96 -21.39
CA SER A 19 3.19 -8.95 -21.09
C SER A 19 2.89 -8.19 -19.80
N LEU A 20 3.92 -7.93 -19.00
CA LEU A 20 3.81 -7.17 -17.75
C LEU A 20 3.59 -5.68 -18.03
N VAL A 21 2.49 -5.13 -17.52
CA VAL A 21 2.20 -3.70 -17.53
C VAL A 21 2.91 -3.06 -16.33
N ARG A 22 4.03 -2.39 -16.58
CA ARG A 22 4.90 -1.83 -15.52
C ARG A 22 4.38 -0.54 -14.87
N ALA A 23 3.17 -0.09 -15.24
CA ALA A 23 2.55 1.05 -14.59
C ALA A 23 2.30 0.75 -13.10
N GLN A 24 2.47 1.75 -12.25
CA GLN A 24 2.24 1.65 -10.81
C GLN A 24 1.26 2.75 -10.41
N TYR A 25 0.03 2.36 -10.11
CA TYR A 25 -1.00 3.29 -9.66
C TYR A 25 -1.23 3.14 -8.16
N THR A 26 -1.59 4.25 -7.51
CA THR A 26 -1.84 4.30 -6.05
C THR A 26 -2.95 3.33 -5.62
N TYR A 27 -3.98 3.15 -6.45
CA TYR A 27 -5.07 2.23 -6.12
C TYR A 27 -4.63 0.77 -6.05
N CYS A 28 -3.69 0.31 -6.90
CA CYS A 28 -3.17 -1.06 -6.87
C CYS A 28 -2.54 -1.35 -5.51
N GLN A 29 -1.83 -0.36 -4.95
CA GLN A 29 -1.21 -0.48 -3.64
C GLN A 29 -2.27 -0.53 -2.55
N GLY A 30 -3.26 0.37 -2.63
CA GLY A 30 -4.37 0.43 -1.68
C GLY A 30 -5.13 -0.89 -1.56
N VAL A 31 -5.53 -1.50 -2.67
CA VAL A 31 -6.31 -2.76 -2.62
C VAL A 31 -5.50 -3.93 -2.06
N VAL A 32 -4.18 -3.98 -2.34
CA VAL A 32 -3.29 -5.01 -1.76
C VAL A 32 -3.11 -4.78 -0.27
N LEU A 33 -2.88 -3.53 0.17
CA LEU A 33 -2.85 -3.19 1.60
C LEU A 33 -4.15 -3.60 2.29
N GLY A 34 -5.30 -3.37 1.65
CA GLY A 34 -6.60 -3.77 2.19
C GLY A 34 -6.69 -5.27 2.48
N VAL A 35 -6.38 -6.10 1.49
CA VAL A 35 -6.45 -7.56 1.64
C VAL A 35 -5.42 -8.08 2.65
N GLU A 36 -4.16 -7.66 2.52
CA GLU A 36 -3.09 -8.14 3.39
C GLU A 36 -3.31 -7.71 4.86
N THR A 37 -3.86 -6.51 5.11
CA THR A 37 -4.22 -6.06 6.46
C THR A 37 -5.35 -6.89 7.06
N GLU A 38 -6.39 -7.18 6.28
CA GLU A 38 -7.53 -7.96 6.77
C GLU A 38 -7.12 -9.41 7.08
N LEU A 39 -6.22 -9.98 6.29
CA LEU A 39 -5.64 -11.30 6.51
C LEU A 39 -4.70 -11.30 7.72
N ALA A 40 -3.84 -10.30 7.87
CA ALA A 40 -2.97 -10.16 9.05
C ALA A 40 -3.78 -10.06 10.35
N ALA A 41 -4.95 -9.43 10.33
CA ALA A 41 -5.80 -9.28 11.51
C ALA A 41 -6.70 -10.50 11.83
N ARG A 42 -6.87 -11.44 10.89
CA ARG A 42 -7.82 -12.57 11.03
C ARG A 42 -7.18 -13.94 10.91
N THR A 43 -5.88 -14.00 10.65
CA THR A 43 -5.13 -15.24 10.49
C THR A 43 -3.86 -15.18 11.32
N GLU A 44 -3.29 -16.33 11.65
CA GLU A 44 -2.01 -16.44 12.38
C GLU A 44 -0.80 -16.45 11.43
N ASP A 45 -1.00 -16.19 10.14
CA ASP A 45 0.05 -16.26 9.12
C ASP A 45 0.79 -14.92 9.00
N THR A 46 1.98 -14.86 9.61
CA THR A 46 2.78 -13.63 9.77
C THR A 46 3.18 -12.99 8.44
N ARG A 47 3.20 -13.75 7.34
CA ARG A 47 3.57 -13.22 6.01
C ARG A 47 2.68 -12.06 5.57
N HIS A 48 1.45 -12.00 6.06
CA HIS A 48 0.50 -10.95 5.70
C HIS A 48 0.92 -9.61 6.33
N ALA A 49 1.31 -9.60 7.60
CA ALA A 49 1.84 -8.41 8.26
C ALA A 49 3.15 -7.93 7.59
N GLU A 50 4.07 -8.87 7.30
CA GLU A 50 5.33 -8.55 6.62
C GLU A 50 5.11 -7.88 5.25
N ARG A 51 4.08 -8.33 4.50
CA ARG A 51 3.71 -7.73 3.22
C ARG A 51 3.11 -6.33 3.39
N VAL A 52 2.31 -6.11 4.44
CA VAL A 52 1.81 -4.76 4.79
C VAL A 52 2.99 -3.84 5.10
N HIS A 53 3.92 -4.26 5.95
CA HIS A 53 5.09 -3.44 6.33
C HIS A 53 5.88 -3.00 5.10
N ARG A 54 6.25 -3.96 4.24
CA ARG A 54 6.99 -3.68 3.01
C ARG A 54 6.25 -2.72 2.09
N LEU A 55 4.93 -2.93 1.91
CA LEU A 55 4.16 -2.11 0.97
C LEU A 55 3.89 -0.70 1.50
N VAL A 56 3.68 -0.54 2.82
CA VAL A 56 3.58 0.79 3.45
C VAL A 56 4.88 1.56 3.28
N ALA A 57 6.03 0.92 3.52
CA ALA A 57 7.34 1.55 3.32
C ALA A 57 7.57 1.95 1.86
N ALA A 58 7.23 1.07 0.91
CA ALA A 58 7.33 1.35 -0.52
C ALA A 58 6.43 2.52 -0.94
N VAL A 59 5.20 2.58 -0.44
CA VAL A 59 4.27 3.69 -0.71
C VAL A 59 4.82 5.01 -0.18
N ALA A 60 5.33 5.03 1.06
CA ALA A 60 5.91 6.23 1.66
C ALA A 60 7.07 6.78 0.82
N GLU A 61 8.01 5.91 0.43
CA GLU A 61 9.19 6.30 -0.33
C GLU A 61 8.85 6.73 -1.78
N GLN A 62 8.02 5.95 -2.47
CA GLN A 62 7.88 6.07 -3.92
C GLN A 62 6.67 6.91 -4.34
N MET A 63 5.60 6.88 -3.55
CA MET A 63 4.30 7.48 -3.90
C MET A 63 3.92 8.66 -3.01
N ALA A 64 4.65 8.93 -1.92
CA ALA A 64 4.36 10.05 -1.03
C ALA A 64 5.62 10.84 -0.62
N PRO A 65 6.34 11.45 -1.59
CA PRO A 65 7.45 12.34 -1.26
C PRO A 65 6.95 13.46 -0.35
N ASP A 66 7.77 13.81 0.64
CA ASP A 66 7.42 14.79 1.69
C ASP A 66 6.18 14.39 2.53
N GLY A 67 5.75 13.13 2.46
CA GLY A 67 4.60 12.60 3.18
C GLY A 67 3.24 12.83 2.50
N ILE A 68 3.20 13.42 1.31
CA ILE A 68 1.96 13.75 0.58
C ILE A 68 1.75 12.77 -0.57
N ILE A 69 0.61 12.06 -0.57
CA ILE A 69 0.29 11.08 -1.63
C ILE A 69 0.18 11.78 -2.99
N LYS A 70 0.94 11.28 -3.98
CA LYS A 70 0.86 11.76 -5.36
C LYS A 70 -0.53 11.52 -5.95
N GLY A 71 -1.13 12.58 -6.49
CA GLY A 71 -2.28 12.47 -7.39
C GLY A 71 -1.87 11.87 -8.74
N ALA A 72 -2.80 11.20 -9.43
CA ALA A 72 -2.56 10.59 -10.75
C ALA A 72 -3.18 11.37 -11.93
N GLY A 73 -3.43 12.67 -11.77
CA GLY A 73 -4.03 13.52 -12.80
C GLY A 73 -5.56 13.46 -12.85
N GLY A 74 -6.14 13.78 -14.01
CA GLY A 74 -7.61 13.84 -14.21
C GLY A 74 -8.24 12.49 -14.61
N GLY A 75 -9.57 12.47 -14.72
CA GLY A 75 -10.34 11.24 -14.97
C GLY A 75 -10.33 10.31 -13.75
N ASP A 76 -10.27 9.00 -13.98
CA ASP A 76 -10.25 7.99 -12.90
C ASP A 76 -9.02 8.14 -11.98
N GLY A 77 -7.91 8.71 -12.50
CA GLY A 77 -6.70 8.99 -11.73
C GLY A 77 -6.94 9.90 -10.52
N GLY A 78 -7.98 10.73 -10.55
CA GLY A 78 -8.39 11.56 -9.43
C GLY A 78 -9.02 10.78 -8.27
N LEU A 79 -9.39 9.50 -8.46
CA LEU A 79 -9.95 8.65 -7.40
C LEU A 79 -8.90 7.72 -6.78
N PHE A 80 -7.79 7.45 -7.47
CA PHE A 80 -6.84 6.42 -7.07
C PHE A 80 -6.14 6.70 -5.73
N HIS A 81 -5.76 7.96 -5.49
CA HIS A 81 -5.15 8.35 -4.22
C HIS A 81 -6.13 8.24 -3.05
N GLY A 82 -7.43 8.46 -3.28
CA GLY A 82 -8.48 8.27 -2.27
C GLY A 82 -8.64 6.79 -1.88
N ILE A 83 -8.52 5.87 -2.84
CA ILE A 83 -8.51 4.42 -2.56
C ILE A 83 -7.29 4.06 -1.70
N LEU A 84 -6.11 4.58 -2.05
CA LEU A 84 -4.90 4.36 -1.25
C LEU A 84 -5.06 4.91 0.17
N ALA A 85 -5.49 6.16 0.33
CA ALA A 85 -5.70 6.78 1.64
C ALA A 85 -6.70 6.00 2.50
N ARG A 86 -7.80 5.51 1.91
CA ARG A 86 -8.78 4.66 2.61
C ARG A 86 -8.14 3.40 3.18
N TYR A 87 -7.29 2.72 2.43
CA TYR A 87 -6.66 1.48 2.89
C TYR A 87 -5.44 1.71 3.79
N LEU A 88 -4.74 2.84 3.66
CA LEU A 88 -3.78 3.27 4.68
C LEU A 88 -4.47 3.53 6.02
N ALA A 89 -5.65 4.16 6.02
CA ALA A 89 -6.44 4.30 7.24
C ALA A 89 -6.85 2.93 7.84
N LEU A 90 -7.16 1.94 6.98
CA LEU A 90 -7.40 0.57 7.44
C LEU A 90 -6.16 -0.06 8.09
N VAL A 91 -4.96 0.16 7.54
CA VAL A 91 -3.69 -0.27 8.17
C VAL A 91 -3.56 0.32 9.58
N VAL A 92 -3.87 1.61 9.75
CA VAL A 92 -3.77 2.30 11.05
C VAL A 92 -4.73 1.68 12.07
N THR A 93 -5.98 1.42 11.70
CA THR A 93 -7.04 1.04 12.64
C THR A 93 -7.19 -0.46 12.83
N THR A 94 -6.78 -1.22 11.82
CA THR A 94 -6.75 -2.67 11.81
C THR A 94 -5.27 -3.02 11.93
N LEU A 95 -4.65 -3.90 11.15
CA LEU A 95 -3.32 -4.48 11.44
C LEU A 95 -3.17 -4.99 12.90
N PRO A 96 -2.36 -5.98 13.22
CA PRO A 96 -1.98 -6.18 14.61
C PRO A 96 -1.06 -5.04 15.10
N GLY A 97 -0.87 -4.89 16.41
CA GLY A 97 0.07 -3.92 16.99
C GLY A 97 1.12 -4.61 17.85
N ASP A 98 1.39 -5.87 17.54
CA ASP A 98 2.02 -6.82 18.45
C ASP A 98 3.56 -6.81 18.29
N SER A 99 4.06 -6.19 17.22
CA SER A 99 5.49 -6.03 16.93
C SER A 99 5.88 -4.57 16.67
N GLU A 100 7.16 -4.25 16.82
CA GLU A 100 7.70 -2.93 16.46
C GLU A 100 7.50 -2.59 14.97
N ALA A 101 7.54 -3.60 14.10
CA ALA A 101 7.30 -3.44 12.68
C ALA A 101 5.84 -3.07 12.37
N ASP A 102 4.89 -3.65 13.12
CA ASP A 102 3.48 -3.26 13.03
C ASP A 102 3.25 -1.82 13.45
N VAL A 103 3.84 -1.42 14.58
CA VAL A 103 3.75 -0.04 15.08
C VAL A 103 4.34 0.94 14.06
N THR A 104 5.52 0.62 13.52
CA THR A 104 6.17 1.44 12.47
C THR A 104 5.30 1.59 11.23
N ALA A 105 4.67 0.50 10.78
CA ALA A 105 3.77 0.54 9.62
C ALA A 105 2.51 1.37 9.89
N ARG A 106 1.90 1.23 11.08
CA ARG A 106 0.75 2.04 11.50
C ARG A 106 1.11 3.53 11.58
N ASP A 107 2.24 3.88 12.19
CA ASP A 107 2.67 5.26 12.34
C ASP A 107 3.01 5.92 10.99
N THR A 108 3.65 5.16 10.10
CA THR A 108 3.92 5.61 8.73
C THR A 108 2.61 5.83 7.98
N ALA A 109 1.68 4.86 8.01
CA ALA A 109 0.38 4.99 7.36
C ALA A 109 -0.44 6.16 7.94
N SER A 110 -0.40 6.37 9.26
CA SER A 110 -1.05 7.49 9.94
C SER A 110 -0.51 8.83 9.45
N THR A 111 0.82 8.96 9.37
CA THR A 111 1.48 10.16 8.85
C THR A 111 1.02 10.47 7.43
N LEU A 112 1.01 9.46 6.56
CA LEU A 112 0.56 9.63 5.17
C LEU A 112 -0.89 10.06 5.09
N VAL A 113 -1.79 9.48 5.90
CA VAL A 113 -3.22 9.83 5.91
C VAL A 113 -3.46 11.25 6.43
N LEU A 114 -2.72 11.69 7.44
CA LEU A 114 -2.90 12.99 8.08
C LEU A 114 -2.28 14.16 7.32
N LEU A 115 -1.26 13.90 6.49
CA LEU A 115 -0.61 14.91 5.64
C LEU A 115 -1.22 15.01 4.23
N SER A 116 -2.10 14.07 3.86
CA SER A 116 -2.77 14.01 2.55
C SER A 116 -3.87 15.05 2.35
#